data_AF-A0A534HKJ6-F1
#
_entry.id   AF-A0A534HKJ6-F1
#
_cell.length_a   1.000
_cell.length_b   1.000
_cell.length_c   1.000
_cell.angle_alpha   90.00
_cell.angle_beta   90.00
_cell.angle_gamma   90.00
#
_symmetry.space_group_name_H-M   'P 1'
#
loop_
_entity.id
_entity.type
_entity.pdbx_description
1 polymer ?
#
loop_
_entity_poly.entity_id
_entity_poly.type
_entity_poly.pdbx_seq_one_letter_code
_entity_poly.pdbx_strand_id
1 'polypeptide(L)'
;MSQLRSNHRSLSVPGRAAGLTLVELMVAMTIGLVLIVGATQVYVDSSGAYRVNETTARLQENARYVLSVLEPDIRMSGYWGLTNHSDTIVGKALPTDAQSALGGTAASTCGVNFPLLLGFPVQGTNDSYTATCAANSAAMPNADTITVRRASAVTVPPASASGPLRVCSWSRTSPAPFVRTSTRRSTI
;
A
#
# COMPACT_ATOMS: atom_id res chain seq x y z
N MET A 1 -75.68 -6.91 -67.46
CA MET A 1 -75.01 -5.60 -67.24
C MET A 1 -74.02 -5.76 -66.09
N SER A 2 -72.70 -5.65 -66.33
CA SER A 2 -71.89 -4.42 -66.17
C SER A 2 -71.83 -3.99 -64.69
N GLN A 3 -70.72 -4.00 -63.96
CA GLN A 3 -69.37 -3.53 -64.34
C GLN A 3 -68.24 -4.24 -63.59
N LEU A 4 -67.12 -4.42 -64.30
CA LEU A 4 -65.78 -4.70 -63.77
C LEU A 4 -65.28 -3.47 -62.97
N ARG A 5 -64.88 -3.67 -61.71
CA ARG A 5 -64.09 -2.67 -60.97
C ARG A 5 -62.60 -2.88 -61.25
N SER A 6 -62.02 -1.97 -62.03
CA SER A 6 -60.58 -1.81 -62.25
C SER A 6 -59.89 -1.37 -60.96
N ASN A 7 -58.96 -2.19 -60.46
CA ASN A 7 -58.00 -1.79 -59.42
C ASN A 7 -56.75 -1.21 -60.09
N HIS A 8 -56.63 0.11 -60.10
CA HIS A 8 -55.42 0.79 -60.54
C HIS A 8 -54.33 0.67 -59.47
N ARG A 9 -53.39 -0.27 -59.64
CA ARG A 9 -52.12 -0.24 -58.91
C ARG A 9 -51.30 0.93 -59.43
N SER A 10 -51.17 1.97 -58.62
CA SER A 10 -50.19 3.04 -58.84
C SER A 10 -48.79 2.44 -58.68
N LEU A 11 -48.07 2.27 -59.78
CA LEU A 11 -46.65 1.94 -59.79
C LEU A 11 -45.89 3.19 -59.34
N SER A 12 -45.32 3.16 -58.13
CA SER A 12 -44.40 4.21 -57.68
C SER A 12 -43.20 4.26 -58.64
N VAL A 13 -43.01 5.40 -59.28
CA VAL A 13 -41.86 5.68 -60.15
C VAL A 13 -40.58 5.50 -59.33
N PRO A 14 -39.63 4.65 -59.74
CA PRO A 14 -38.32 4.61 -59.11
C PRO A 14 -37.67 5.99 -59.34
N GLY A 15 -37.36 6.69 -58.26
CA GLY A 15 -36.66 7.97 -58.33
C GLY A 15 -35.38 7.81 -59.16
N ARG A 16 -35.21 8.65 -60.19
CA ARG A 16 -33.99 8.70 -60.97
C ARG A 16 -32.82 9.01 -60.04
N ALA A 17 -31.78 8.17 -60.05
CA ALA A 17 -30.51 8.51 -59.42
C ALA A 17 -29.94 9.74 -60.14
N ALA A 18 -29.93 10.90 -59.46
CA ALA A 18 -29.20 12.06 -59.93
C ALA A 18 -27.69 11.75 -59.85
N GLY A 19 -26.95 12.00 -60.93
CA GLY A 19 -25.50 11.83 -60.92
C GLY A 19 -24.82 12.84 -60.00
N LEU A 20 -23.80 12.40 -59.26
CA LEU A 20 -22.95 13.27 -58.44
C LEU A 20 -21.99 14.06 -59.34
N THR A 21 -21.80 15.33 -59.03
CA THR A 21 -20.77 16.16 -59.66
C THR A 21 -19.38 15.81 -59.09
N LEU A 22 -18.34 15.99 -59.90
CA LEU A 22 -16.94 15.77 -59.47
C LEU A 22 -16.57 16.66 -58.27
N VAL A 23 -17.11 17.87 -58.22
CA VAL A 23 -16.92 18.83 -57.11
C VAL A 23 -17.58 18.34 -55.82
N GLU A 24 -18.80 17.80 -55.88
CA GLU A 24 -19.45 17.22 -54.69
C GLU A 24 -18.65 16.05 -54.11
N LEU A 25 -18.04 15.23 -54.96
CA LEU A 25 -17.20 14.11 -54.51
C LEU A 25 -15.90 14.60 -53.83
N MET A 26 -15.27 15.65 -54.37
CA MET A 26 -14.10 16.26 -53.75
C MET A 26 -14.44 16.87 -52.38
N VAL A 27 -15.55 17.60 -52.27
CA VAL A 27 -15.99 18.18 -51.00
C VAL A 27 -16.34 17.09 -49.99
N ALA A 28 -17.07 16.05 -50.40
CA ALA A 28 -17.40 14.93 -49.51
C ALA A 28 -16.15 14.22 -48.96
N MET A 29 -15.14 13.98 -49.81
CA MET A 29 -13.90 13.33 -49.40
C MET A 29 -13.06 14.19 -48.46
N THR A 30 -12.95 15.50 -48.73
CA THR A 30 -12.22 16.42 -47.85
C THR A 30 -12.85 16.51 -46.46
N ILE A 31 -14.18 16.62 -46.37
CA ILE A 31 -14.89 16.60 -45.09
C ILE A 31 -14.68 15.26 -44.38
N GLY A 32 -14.79 14.13 -45.09
CA GLY A 32 -14.55 12.80 -44.53
C GLY A 32 -13.16 12.66 -43.93
N LEU A 33 -12.12 13.15 -44.61
CA LEU A 33 -10.74 13.11 -44.11
C LEU A 33 -10.56 13.95 -42.84
N VAL A 34 -11.11 15.18 -42.82
CA VAL A 34 -11.04 16.06 -41.64
C VAL A 34 -11.70 15.39 -40.43
N LEU A 35 -12.86 14.75 -40.62
CA LEU A 35 -13.56 14.04 -39.54
C LEU A 35 -12.77 12.84 -39.01
N ILE A 36 -12.16 12.05 -39.89
CA ILE A 36 -11.34 10.90 -39.47
C ILE A 36 -10.13 11.35 -38.65
N VAL A 37 -9.44 12.40 -39.08
CA VAL A 37 -8.29 12.96 -38.34
C VAL A 37 -8.74 13.45 -36.95
N GLY A 38 -9.82 14.21 -36.88
CA GLY A 38 -10.38 14.68 -35.61
C GLY A 38 -10.78 13.54 -34.67
N ALA A 39 -11.49 12.53 -35.18
CA ALA A 39 -11.91 11.37 -34.40
C ALA A 39 -10.72 10.53 -33.90
N THR A 40 -9.69 10.37 -34.73
CA THR A 40 -8.46 9.64 -34.37
C THR A 40 -7.72 10.36 -33.25
N GLN A 41 -7.63 11.69 -33.29
CA GLN A 41 -7.00 12.47 -32.24
C GLN A 41 -7.71 12.27 -30.89
N VAL A 42 -9.04 12.40 -30.88
CA VAL A 42 -9.85 12.17 -29.66
C VAL A 42 -9.66 10.75 -29.12
N TYR A 43 -9.58 9.75 -30.00
CA TYR A 43 -9.33 8.37 -29.60
C TYR A 43 -7.95 8.20 -28.95
N VAL A 44 -6.90 8.77 -29.56
CA VAL A 44 -5.53 8.72 -29.01
C VAL A 44 -5.48 9.37 -27.63
N ASP A 45 -6.04 10.58 -27.50
CA ASP A 45 -6.06 11.33 -26.25
C ASP A 45 -6.84 10.58 -25.16
N SER A 46 -8.00 10.02 -25.51
CA SER A 46 -8.80 9.21 -24.60
C SER A 46 -8.03 7.96 -24.15
N SER A 47 -7.37 7.26 -25.08
CA SER A 47 -6.58 6.07 -24.76
C SER A 47 -5.41 6.36 -23.80
N GLY A 48 -4.76 7.52 -23.97
CA GLY A 48 -3.73 8.01 -23.06
C GLY A 48 -4.29 8.30 -21.67
N ALA A 49 -5.40 9.02 -21.59
CA ALA A 49 -6.08 9.31 -20.33
C ALA A 49 -6.50 8.03 -19.59
N TYR A 50 -7.03 7.03 -20.30
CA TYR A 50 -7.37 5.73 -19.72
C TYR A 50 -6.17 5.02 -19.09
N ARG A 51 -5.01 5.04 -19.75
CA ARG A 51 -3.78 4.44 -19.20
C ARG A 51 -3.32 5.14 -17.92
N VAL A 52 -3.35 6.47 -17.90
CA VAL A 52 -2.98 7.24 -16.69
C VAL A 52 -3.93 6.92 -15.53
N ASN A 53 -5.24 6.87 -15.80
CA ASN A 53 -6.24 6.51 -14.80
C ASN A 53 -6.01 5.10 -14.24
N GLU A 54 -5.72 4.13 -15.11
CA GLU A 54 -5.40 2.76 -14.70
C GLU A 54 -4.14 2.69 -13.83
N THR A 55 -3.06 3.38 -14.23
CA THR A 55 -1.84 3.42 -13.41
C THR A 55 -2.07 4.08 -12.05
N THR A 56 -2.88 5.14 -11.99
CA THR A 56 -3.24 5.82 -10.75
C THR A 56 -4.09 4.92 -9.86
N ALA A 57 -5.08 4.22 -10.42
CA ALA A 57 -5.90 3.27 -9.70
C ALA A 57 -5.06 2.16 -9.08
N ARG A 58 -4.09 1.61 -9.83
CA ARG A 58 -3.14 0.62 -9.32
C ARG A 58 -2.26 1.16 -8.21
N LEU A 59 -1.74 2.38 -8.34
CA LEU A 59 -0.97 3.02 -7.27
C LEU A 59 -1.79 3.21 -6.00
N GLN A 60 -3.05 3.63 -6.13
CA GLN A 60 -3.95 3.78 -4.99
C GLN A 60 -4.29 2.44 -4.33
N GLU A 61 -4.48 1.39 -5.13
CA GLU A 61 -4.71 0.04 -4.60
C GLU A 61 -3.48 -0.49 -3.86
N ASN A 62 -2.29 -0.35 -4.45
CA ASN A 62 -1.03 -0.71 -3.81
C ASN A 62 -0.81 0.08 -2.51
N ALA A 63 -1.14 1.38 -2.50
CA ALA A 63 -1.04 2.21 -1.30
C ALA A 63 -2.01 1.73 -0.21
N ARG A 64 -3.28 1.43 -0.56
CA ARG A 64 -4.25 0.86 0.39
C ARG A 64 -3.77 -0.47 0.97
N TYR A 65 -3.22 -1.33 0.13
CA TYR A 65 -2.66 -2.61 0.56
C TYR A 65 -1.50 -2.39 1.55
N VAL A 66 -0.49 -1.60 1.19
CA VAL A 66 0.66 -1.30 2.07
C VAL A 66 0.20 -0.70 3.39
N LEU A 67 -0.74 0.26 3.37
CA LEU A 67 -1.28 0.87 4.57
C LEU A 67 -2.00 -0.16 5.46
N SER A 68 -2.79 -1.08 4.88
CA SER A 68 -3.45 -2.13 5.66
C SER A 68 -2.48 -3.11 6.33
N VAL A 69 -1.30 -3.31 5.74
CA VAL A 69 -0.22 -4.13 6.32
C VAL A 69 0.51 -3.38 7.43
N LEU A 70 0.75 -2.06 7.26
CA LEU A 70 1.48 -1.25 8.23
C LEU A 70 0.62 -0.77 9.42
N GLU A 71 -0.68 -0.56 9.20
CA GLU A 71 -1.60 -0.02 10.19
C GLU A 71 -1.56 -0.77 11.54
N PRO A 72 -1.62 -2.12 11.60
CA PRO A 72 -1.60 -2.83 12.87
C PRO A 72 -0.34 -2.57 13.71
N ASP A 73 0.82 -2.41 13.05
CA ASP A 73 2.08 -2.12 13.73
C ASP A 73 2.17 -0.68 14.19
N ILE A 74 1.72 0.27 13.37
CA ILE A 74 1.67 1.69 13.73
C ILE A 74 0.69 1.91 14.89
N ARG A 75 -0.50 1.31 14.86
CA ARG A 75 -1.51 1.42 15.93
C ARG A 75 -1.01 0.87 17.27
N MET A 76 -0.09 -0.08 17.23
CA MET A 76 0.53 -0.68 18.40
C MET A 76 1.90 -0.08 18.73
N SER A 77 2.35 0.95 18.00
CA SER A 77 3.61 1.62 18.31
C SER A 77 3.58 2.18 19.73
N GLY A 78 4.67 2.00 20.47
CA GLY A 78 4.76 2.42 21.87
C GLY A 78 3.88 1.61 22.84
N TYR A 79 3.27 0.52 22.40
CA TYR A 79 2.64 -0.44 23.30
C TYR A 79 3.70 -1.28 24.00
N TRP A 80 3.72 -1.28 25.34
CA TRP A 80 4.67 -2.03 26.15
C TRP A 80 3.97 -3.03 27.09
N GLY A 81 2.91 -3.68 26.60
CA GLY A 81 2.17 -4.71 27.34
C GLY A 81 1.01 -4.13 28.17
N LEU A 82 1.32 -3.41 29.25
CA LEU A 82 0.31 -2.82 30.16
C LEU A 82 0.39 -1.29 30.24
N THR A 83 1.35 -0.70 29.53
CA THR A 83 1.60 0.74 29.54
C THR A 83 1.94 1.20 28.13
N ASN A 84 1.53 2.43 27.80
CA ASN A 84 1.99 3.20 26.65
C ASN A 84 3.00 4.29 27.05
N HIS A 85 3.29 4.41 28.35
CA HIS A 85 4.23 5.36 28.93
C HIS A 85 5.59 4.67 29.06
N SER A 86 6.56 5.05 28.23
CA SER A 86 7.89 4.43 28.21
C SER A 86 8.74 4.80 29.42
N ASP A 87 8.45 5.94 30.07
CA ASP A 87 9.11 6.44 31.28
C ASP A 87 8.91 5.56 32.51
N THR A 88 7.82 4.77 32.56
CA THR A 88 7.59 3.81 33.64
C THR A 88 8.39 2.52 33.48
N ILE A 89 9.10 2.36 32.35
CA ILE A 89 9.89 1.18 32.04
C ILE A 89 11.34 1.42 32.47
N VAL A 90 11.76 0.65 33.48
CA VAL A 90 13.15 0.65 33.95
C VAL A 90 14.06 -0.02 32.91
N GLY A 91 15.25 0.55 32.69
CA GLY A 91 16.24 -0.01 31.75
C GLY A 91 16.09 0.45 30.30
N LYS A 92 15.22 1.45 30.02
CA LYS A 92 15.24 2.17 28.75
C LYS A 92 16.53 3.00 28.60
N ALA A 93 16.87 3.35 27.38
CA ALA A 93 18.01 4.20 27.07
C ALA A 93 17.62 5.34 26.11
N LEU A 94 18.45 6.37 26.09
CA LEU A 94 18.40 7.50 25.16
C LEU A 94 19.43 7.32 24.04
N PRO A 95 19.28 8.04 22.91
CA PRO A 95 20.23 7.99 21.80
C PRO A 95 21.65 8.44 22.20
N THR A 96 21.75 9.28 23.23
CA THR A 96 23.01 9.85 23.74
C THR A 96 23.66 9.01 24.84
N ASP A 97 22.95 8.02 25.38
CA ASP A 97 23.49 7.19 26.45
C ASP A 97 24.58 6.27 25.90
N ALA A 98 25.52 5.87 26.76
CA ALA A 98 26.48 4.83 26.41
C ALA A 98 25.75 3.56 25.95
N GLN A 99 26.33 2.86 24.96
CA GLN A 99 25.72 1.65 24.42
C GLN A 99 25.58 0.58 25.51
N SER A 100 24.33 0.22 25.85
CA SER A 100 24.05 -0.88 26.77
C SER A 100 24.32 -2.22 26.10
N ALA A 101 25.21 -3.01 26.69
CA ALA A 101 25.52 -4.38 26.26
C ALA A 101 24.41 -5.34 26.72
N LEU A 102 23.28 -5.36 26.00
CA LEU A 102 22.22 -6.34 26.23
C LEU A 102 22.64 -7.69 25.63
N GLY A 103 22.38 -8.77 26.38
CA GLY A 103 22.84 -10.13 26.08
C GLY A 103 22.72 -10.53 24.61
N GLY A 104 23.89 -10.80 24.00
CA GLY A 104 24.04 -11.22 22.61
C GLY A 104 24.25 -10.05 21.64
N THR A 105 25.26 -10.17 20.78
CA THR A 105 25.68 -9.18 19.78
C THR A 105 24.57 -8.66 18.87
N ALA A 106 23.44 -9.40 18.75
CA ALA A 106 22.29 -9.11 17.90
C ALA A 106 21.41 -7.94 18.37
N ALA A 107 21.25 -7.74 19.69
CA ALA A 107 20.35 -6.69 20.20
C ALA A 107 20.92 -5.28 19.96
N SER A 108 22.24 -5.13 19.94
CA SER A 108 22.93 -3.86 19.73
C SER A 108 23.45 -3.66 18.30
N THR A 109 23.16 -4.56 17.35
CA THR A 109 23.76 -4.48 16.00
C THR A 109 23.15 -3.38 15.14
N CYS A 110 21.91 -2.95 15.43
CA CYS A 110 21.21 -1.97 14.60
C CYS A 110 21.54 -0.50 14.92
N GLY A 111 22.46 -0.26 15.86
CA GLY A 111 22.87 1.08 16.29
C GLY A 111 22.82 1.25 17.81
N VAL A 112 23.24 2.42 18.28
CA VAL A 112 23.37 2.72 19.71
C VAL A 112 22.01 2.59 20.40
N ASN A 113 21.94 1.69 21.40
CA ASN A 113 20.75 1.46 22.20
C ASN A 113 19.48 1.16 21.37
N PHE A 114 19.60 0.74 20.11
CA PHE A 114 18.48 0.63 19.18
C PHE A 114 17.22 0.01 19.81
N PRO A 115 17.23 -1.20 20.39
CA PRO A 115 16.02 -1.80 20.96
C PRO A 115 15.54 -1.16 22.27
N LEU A 116 16.34 -0.30 22.91
CA LEU A 116 16.05 0.37 24.18
C LEU A 116 15.55 1.80 24.04
N LEU A 117 15.47 2.35 22.81
CA LEU A 117 14.91 3.67 22.53
C LEU A 117 13.38 3.67 22.63
N LEU A 118 12.84 3.19 23.76
CA LEU A 118 11.40 3.01 23.98
C LEU A 118 10.61 4.34 23.98
N GLY A 119 11.31 5.47 24.18
CA GLY A 119 10.75 6.81 24.06
C GLY A 119 10.52 7.28 22.61
N PHE A 120 11.01 6.53 21.63
CA PHE A 120 10.90 6.83 20.20
C PHE A 120 10.17 5.67 19.49
N PRO A 121 8.84 5.54 19.71
CA PRO A 121 8.08 4.39 19.22
C PRO A 121 7.96 4.34 17.69
N VAL A 122 8.09 5.48 17.01
CA VAL A 122 8.15 5.59 15.54
C VAL A 122 9.31 6.51 15.19
N GLN A 123 10.18 6.06 14.28
CA GLN A 123 11.29 6.85 13.74
C GLN A 123 11.29 6.69 12.22
N GLY A 124 11.64 7.75 11.51
CA GLY A 124 11.75 7.73 10.06
C GLY A 124 13.09 8.26 9.59
N THR A 125 13.57 7.75 8.46
CA THR A 125 14.68 8.33 7.70
C THR A 125 14.23 8.53 6.26
N ASN A 126 14.70 9.62 5.66
CA ASN A 126 14.41 9.97 4.28
C ASN A 126 15.60 9.57 3.40
N ASP A 127 15.33 8.91 2.28
CA ASP A 127 16.30 8.54 1.26
C ASP A 127 17.57 7.81 1.76
N SER A 128 17.51 7.13 2.91
CA SER A 128 18.67 6.39 3.42
C SER A 128 18.29 5.31 4.43
N TYR A 129 19.04 4.20 4.37
CA TYR A 129 19.05 3.18 5.41
C TYR A 129 20.24 3.43 6.34
N THR A 130 19.97 3.94 7.54
CA THR A 130 21.02 4.37 8.50
C THR A 130 21.28 3.37 9.63
N ALA A 131 20.53 2.27 9.70
CA ALA A 131 20.74 1.25 10.73
C ALA A 131 22.03 0.48 10.46
N THR A 132 22.77 0.14 11.53
CA THR A 132 24.07 -0.55 11.41
C THR A 132 23.93 -2.06 11.15
N CYS A 133 22.73 -2.62 11.33
CA CYS A 133 22.44 -4.02 11.06
C CYS A 133 22.13 -4.26 9.58
N ALA A 134 22.24 -5.51 9.13
CA ALA A 134 21.89 -5.87 7.77
C ALA A 134 20.37 -5.84 7.57
N ALA A 135 19.91 -5.29 6.44
CA ALA A 135 18.54 -5.45 5.98
C ALA A 135 18.28 -6.91 5.55
N ASN A 136 17.07 -7.41 5.76
CA ASN A 136 16.70 -8.82 5.51
C ASN A 136 16.92 -9.31 4.07
N SER A 137 17.00 -8.43 3.08
CA SER A 137 17.23 -8.81 1.66
C SER A 137 18.02 -7.76 0.85
N ALA A 138 18.78 -6.90 1.54
CA ALA A 138 19.37 -5.63 1.07
C ALA A 138 18.48 -4.40 1.24
N ALA A 139 19.13 -3.26 1.51
CA ALA A 139 18.48 -1.97 1.56
C ALA A 139 18.35 -1.42 0.13
N MET A 140 17.14 -0.97 -0.22
CA MET A 140 16.93 -0.27 -1.49
C MET A 140 17.63 1.10 -1.44
N PRO A 141 18.42 1.48 -2.47
CA PRO A 141 18.99 2.81 -2.56
C PRO A 141 17.90 3.89 -2.53
N ASN A 142 18.14 4.99 -1.80
CA ASN A 142 17.19 6.11 -1.63
C ASN A 142 15.82 5.68 -1.09
N ALA A 143 15.75 4.59 -0.33
CA ALA A 143 14.50 4.21 0.32
C ALA A 143 14.32 4.98 1.62
N ASP A 144 13.08 5.38 1.87
CA ASP A 144 12.65 5.82 3.18
C ASP A 144 12.55 4.62 4.11
N THR A 145 12.99 4.80 5.36
CA THR A 145 12.81 3.77 6.37
C THR A 145 11.90 4.27 7.46
N ILE A 146 11.01 3.40 7.92
CA ILE A 146 10.21 3.60 9.11
C ILE A 146 10.55 2.49 10.10
N THR A 147 10.97 2.87 11.30
CA THR A 147 11.21 1.98 12.42
C THR A 147 10.07 2.12 13.40
N VAL A 148 9.36 1.03 13.64
CA VAL A 148 8.29 0.95 14.65
C VAL A 148 8.78 0.10 15.82
N ARG A 149 8.60 0.60 17.04
CA ARG A 149 8.98 -0.09 18.28
C ARG A 149 7.75 -0.32 19.12
N ARG A 150 7.57 -1.58 19.51
CA ARG A 150 6.47 -2.07 20.33
C ARG A 150 6.85 -3.38 20.99
N ALA A 151 6.24 -3.68 22.12
CA ALA A 151 6.19 -5.04 22.63
C ALA A 151 5.28 -5.90 21.74
N SER A 152 5.62 -7.18 21.66
CA SER A 152 4.72 -8.16 21.09
C SER A 152 3.43 -8.23 21.90
N ALA A 153 2.30 -8.37 21.21
CA ALA A 153 1.02 -8.67 21.86
C ALA A 153 0.95 -10.13 22.35
N VAL A 154 1.87 -10.98 21.88
CA VAL A 154 1.98 -12.36 22.33
C VAL A 154 2.75 -12.39 23.64
N THR A 155 2.08 -12.82 24.71
CA THR A 155 2.73 -13.06 25.99
C THR A 155 3.53 -14.36 25.92
N VAL A 156 4.80 -14.29 26.33
CA VAL A 156 5.72 -15.44 26.35
C VAL A 156 6.05 -15.74 27.81
N PRO A 157 6.01 -17.02 28.26
CA PRO A 157 6.39 -17.40 29.62
C PRO A 157 7.82 -16.92 29.93
N PRO A 158 8.10 -16.30 31.09
CA PRO A 158 9.44 -15.83 31.44
C PRO A 158 10.43 -17.00 31.38
N ALA A 159 11.48 -16.82 30.58
CA ALA A 159 12.58 -17.78 30.49
C ALA A 159 13.73 -17.30 31.38
N SER A 160 14.46 -18.27 31.93
CA SER A 160 15.71 -18.04 32.66
C SER A 160 16.77 -17.45 31.71
N ALA A 161 17.10 -16.18 31.93
CA ALA A 161 18.34 -15.45 31.57
C ALA A 161 18.85 -15.40 30.10
N SER A 162 18.44 -16.26 29.16
CA SER A 162 18.88 -16.21 27.75
C SER A 162 17.69 -16.21 26.80
N GLY A 163 17.44 -15.08 26.14
CA GLY A 163 16.34 -14.94 25.18
C GLY A 163 16.19 -13.51 24.65
N PRO A 164 15.22 -13.28 23.75
CA PRO A 164 14.92 -11.95 23.23
C PRO A 164 14.53 -10.99 24.37
N LEU A 165 14.71 -9.69 24.14
CA LEU A 165 14.31 -8.65 25.09
C LEU A 165 12.81 -8.75 25.41
N ARG A 166 12.48 -8.63 26.70
CA ARG A 166 11.11 -8.78 27.20
C ARG A 166 10.75 -7.60 28.08
N VAL A 167 9.51 -7.15 27.95
CA VAL A 167 8.91 -6.21 28.89
C VAL A 167 8.19 -7.02 29.97
N CYS A 168 8.65 -6.90 31.21
CA CYS A 168 8.09 -7.61 32.35
C CYS A 168 7.29 -6.63 33.23
N SER A 169 6.06 -7.00 33.58
CA SER A 169 5.28 -6.29 34.61
C SER A 169 5.47 -6.97 35.95
N TRP A 170 5.74 -6.21 37.02
CA TRP A 170 5.76 -6.72 38.39
C TRP A 170 4.64 -6.08 39.23
N SER A 171 3.76 -6.89 39.81
CA SER A 171 2.82 -6.50 40.88
C SER A 171 3.41 -6.72 42.29
N ARG A 172 3.26 -5.73 43.18
CA ARG A 172 3.72 -5.80 44.59
C ARG A 172 3.14 -6.96 45.42
N THR A 173 2.05 -7.57 44.98
CA THR A 173 1.36 -8.67 45.68
C THR A 173 1.95 -10.07 45.43
N SER A 174 2.93 -10.20 44.53
CA SER A 174 3.61 -11.47 44.27
C SER A 174 5.11 -11.21 44.03
N PRO A 175 6.00 -11.63 44.93
CA PRO A 175 7.45 -11.44 44.75
C PRO A 175 8.05 -12.35 43.65
N ALA A 176 7.24 -13.21 43.03
CA ALA A 176 7.63 -14.01 41.87
C ALA A 176 6.83 -13.57 40.62
N PRO A 177 7.45 -13.53 39.43
CA PRO A 177 6.76 -13.22 38.18
C PRO A 177 5.62 -14.22 37.96
N PHE A 178 4.39 -13.72 37.85
CA PHE A 178 3.19 -14.54 37.64
C PHE A 178 3.15 -15.07 36.20
N VAL A 179 3.07 -16.40 36.04
CA VAL A 179 3.06 -17.08 34.73
C VAL A 179 1.86 -17.99 34.67
N ARG A 180 0.89 -17.69 33.81
CA ARG A 180 -0.20 -18.62 33.49
C ARG A 180 0.14 -19.34 32.19
N THR A 181 0.45 -20.64 32.29
CA THR A 181 0.83 -21.50 31.18
C THR A 181 -0.39 -21.90 30.34
N SER A 182 -0.33 -21.67 29.03
CA SER A 182 -1.22 -22.29 28.04
C SER A 182 -0.44 -22.48 26.75
N THR A 183 -0.05 -23.73 26.48
CA THR A 183 0.69 -24.13 25.28
C THR A 183 -0.30 -24.36 24.14
N ARG A 184 -0.19 -23.60 23.04
CA ARG A 184 -0.67 -24.07 21.74
C ARG A 184 0.38 -23.82 20.67
N ARG A 185 0.94 -24.91 20.15
CA ARG A 185 1.81 -24.96 18.98
C ARG A 185 0.89 -25.02 17.75
N SER A 186 1.08 -24.13 16.78
CA SER A 186 0.56 -24.32 15.42
C SER A 186 1.72 -24.20 14.46
N THR A 187 2.02 -25.30 13.80
CA THR A 187 2.92 -25.39 12.64
C THR A 187 2.17 -24.87 11.43
N ILE A 188 2.87 -24.20 10.52
CA ILE A 188 2.58 -24.24 9.09
C ILE A 188 3.85 -24.71 8.42
#